data_AF-A0A6G6YRK3-F1
#
_entry.id   AF-A0A6G6YRK3-F1
#
_cell.length_a   1.000
_cell.length_b   1.000
_cell.length_c   1.000
_cell.angle_alpha   90.00
_cell.angle_beta   90.00
_cell.angle_gamma   90.00
#
_symmetry.space_group_name_H-M   'P 1'
#
loop_
_entity.id
_entity.type
_entity.pdbx_description
1 polymer ?
#
loop_
_entity_poly.entity_id
_entity_poly.type
_entity_poly.pdbx_seq_one_letter_code
_entity_poly.pdbx_strand_id
1 'polypeptide(L)'
;MKFEMTKCNQCGSEMPMGVDVCPSCGKLQVGINRVGSYQPRTMLAVGLAAAVLLIFNWFKTPAPHPGSQLTSPPSASLPSR
;
A
#
# COMPACT_ATOMS: atom_id res chain seq x y z
N MET A 1 -21.66 9.54 36.38
CA MET A 1 -21.01 9.21 35.09
C MET A 1 -21.51 10.22 34.07
N LYS A 2 -20.62 10.91 33.33
CA LYS A 2 -20.99 11.93 32.36
C LYS A 2 -20.79 11.32 30.98
N PHE A 3 -21.87 11.10 30.23
CA PHE A 3 -21.81 10.57 28.88
C PHE A 3 -21.55 11.74 27.93
N GLU A 4 -20.42 11.72 27.23
CA GLU A 4 -20.20 12.64 26.12
C GLU A 4 -21.16 12.29 24.99
N MET A 5 -21.86 13.32 24.48
CA MET A 5 -22.77 13.20 23.35
C MET A 5 -22.10 13.81 22.12
N THR A 6 -22.18 13.09 21.00
CA THR A 6 -21.74 13.55 19.68
C THR A 6 -22.92 13.62 18.73
N LYS A 7 -22.85 14.50 17.74
CA LYS A 7 -23.87 14.61 16.71
C LYS A 7 -23.61 13.61 15.58
N CYS A 8 -24.67 13.06 14.99
CA CYS A 8 -24.57 12.23 13.80
C CYS A 8 -24.20 13.06 12.59
N ASN A 9 -23.17 12.63 11.84
CA ASN A 9 -22.80 13.30 10.59
C ASN A 9 -23.84 13.13 9.47
N GLN A 10 -24.71 12.12 9.56
CA GLN A 10 -25.69 11.81 8.51
C GLN A 10 -27.06 12.46 8.76
N CYS A 11 -27.61 12.30 9.97
CA CYS A 11 -28.96 12.80 10.29
C CYS A 11 -28.97 13.96 11.28
N GLY A 12 -27.82 14.33 11.85
CA GLY A 12 -27.72 15.40 12.81
C GLY A 12 -28.30 15.08 14.21
N SER A 13 -28.72 13.85 14.48
CA SER A 13 -29.23 13.47 15.80
C SER A 13 -28.10 13.36 16.82
N GLU A 14 -28.39 13.71 18.07
CA GLU A 14 -27.50 13.55 19.20
C GLU A 14 -27.39 12.06 19.57
N MET A 15 -26.17 11.57 19.79
CA MET A 15 -25.95 10.18 20.15
C MET A 15 -24.77 10.04 21.13
N PRO A 16 -24.72 8.98 21.93
CA PRO A 16 -23.60 8.73 22.84
C PRO A 16 -22.29 8.54 22.06
N MET A 17 -21.23 9.17 22.52
CA MET A 17 -19.90 9.00 21.94
C MET A 17 -19.43 7.54 22.09
N GLY A 18 -18.91 6.96 21.01
CA GLY A 18 -18.44 5.57 20.98
C GLY A 18 -19.41 4.56 20.35
N VAL A 19 -20.59 4.98 19.86
CA VAL A 19 -21.47 4.10 19.07
C VAL A 19 -21.12 4.17 17.59
N ASP A 20 -20.93 3.01 16.98
CA ASP A 20 -20.61 2.87 15.55
C ASP A 20 -21.83 3.02 14.65
N VAL A 21 -23.03 2.82 15.18
CA VAL A 21 -24.29 2.91 14.43
C VAL A 21 -25.15 3.97 15.10
N CYS A 22 -25.60 4.95 14.32
CA CYS A 22 -26.50 5.97 14.84
C CYS A 22 -27.87 5.34 15.16
N PRO A 23 -28.39 5.44 16.40
CA PRO A 23 -29.68 4.86 16.77
C PRO A 23 -30.86 5.53 16.07
N SER A 24 -30.70 6.77 15.60
CA SER A 24 -31.77 7.54 14.96
C SER A 24 -31.93 7.24 13.47
N CYS A 25 -30.83 7.01 12.74
CA CYS A 25 -30.88 6.77 11.29
C CYS A 25 -30.37 5.39 10.85
N GLY A 26 -29.82 4.59 11.78
CA GLY A 26 -29.26 3.27 11.49
C GLY A 26 -28.01 3.30 10.61
N LYS A 27 -27.46 4.49 10.29
CA LYS A 27 -26.27 4.62 9.48
C LYS A 27 -25.01 4.44 10.33
N LEU A 28 -24.04 3.77 9.74
CA LEU A 28 -22.73 3.57 10.33
C LEU A 28 -21.99 4.91 10.39
N GLN A 29 -21.60 5.32 11.59
CA GLN A 29 -20.73 6.43 11.82
C GLN A 29 -19.32 5.99 11.45
N VAL A 30 -18.86 6.36 10.26
CA VAL A 30 -17.45 6.34 9.91
C VAL A 30 -16.78 7.44 10.74
N GLY A 31 -16.63 7.19 12.04
CA GLY A 31 -15.94 8.08 12.94
C GLY A 31 -14.53 8.28 12.45
N ILE A 32 -14.07 9.53 12.43
CA ILE A 32 -12.70 9.92 12.12
C ILE A 32 -11.69 9.21 13.06
N ASN A 33 -12.17 8.63 14.18
CA ASN A 33 -11.40 7.72 15.04
C ASN A 33 -11.15 6.31 14.45
N ARG A 34 -11.66 6.00 13.26
CA ARG A 34 -11.21 4.86 12.46
C ARG A 34 -10.16 5.25 11.41
N VAL A 35 -9.72 6.51 11.39
CA VAL A 35 -8.48 6.89 10.72
C VAL A 35 -7.33 6.41 11.59
N GLY A 36 -6.88 5.19 11.30
CA GLY A 36 -5.66 4.65 11.89
C GLY A 36 -5.87 3.79 13.12
N SER A 37 -6.59 2.67 12.99
CA SER A 37 -6.14 1.47 13.71
C SER A 37 -4.87 0.97 13.04
N TYR A 38 -3.79 1.74 13.20
CA TYR A 38 -2.44 1.26 12.98
C TYR A 38 -2.16 0.31 14.14
N GLN A 39 -2.67 -0.93 14.03
CA GLN A 39 -2.41 -1.97 15.01
C GLN A 39 -0.89 -2.14 15.14
N PRO A 40 -0.33 -2.31 16.35
CA PRO A 40 1.10 -2.59 16.50
C PRO A 40 1.52 -3.85 15.70
N ARG A 41 0.60 -4.78 15.47
CA ARG A 41 0.81 -5.93 14.56
C ARG A 41 0.97 -5.53 13.08
N THR A 42 0.26 -4.52 12.60
CA THR A 42 0.40 -4.05 11.21
C THR A 42 1.70 -3.27 11.01
N MET A 43 2.23 -2.58 12.03
CA MET A 43 3.61 -2.01 12.00
C MET A 43 4.66 -3.08 11.71
N LEU A 44 4.60 -4.21 12.44
CA LEU A 44 5.56 -5.30 12.25
C LEU A 44 5.43 -5.92 10.85
N ALA A 45 4.19 -6.15 10.39
CA ALA A 45 3.93 -6.73 9.07
C ALA A 45 4.43 -5.81 7.94
N VAL A 46 4.18 -4.49 8.03
CA VAL A 46 4.66 -3.50 7.06
C VAL A 46 6.19 -3.41 7.10
N GLY A 47 6.79 -3.38 8.29
CA GLY A 47 8.24 -3.37 8.46
C GLY A 47 8.94 -4.60 7.89
N LEU A 48 8.40 -5.80 8.15
CA LEU A 48 8.91 -7.05 7.59
C LEU A 48 8.77 -7.09 6.05
N ALA A 49 7.62 -6.65 5.52
CA ALA A 49 7.42 -6.58 4.07
C ALA A 49 8.43 -5.64 3.40
N ALA A 50 8.67 -4.46 3.99
CA ALA A 50 9.67 -3.52 3.49
C ALA A 50 11.09 -4.11 3.54
N ALA A 51 11.46 -4.78 4.64
CA ALA A 51 12.78 -5.42 4.77
C ALA A 51 12.99 -6.52 3.72
N VAL A 52 11.99 -7.37 3.47
CA VAL A 52 12.05 -8.42 2.44
C VAL A 52 12.27 -7.79 1.05
N LEU A 53 11.51 -6.75 0.69
CA LEU A 53 11.66 -6.09 -0.61
C LEU A 53 13.06 -5.48 -0.79
N LEU A 54 13.63 -4.89 0.26
CA LEU A 54 14.99 -4.35 0.23
C LEU A 54 16.05 -5.45 0.06
N ILE A 55 15.90 -6.59 0.73
CA ILE A 55 16.82 -7.73 0.61
C ILE A 55 16.77 -8.33 -0.81
N PHE A 56 15.56 -8.52 -1.37
CA PHE A 56 15.41 -9.01 -2.74
C PHE A 56 15.96 -8.03 -3.78
N ASN A 57 15.80 -6.72 -3.56
CA ASN A 57 16.39 -5.70 -4.42
C ASN A 57 17.93 -5.70 -4.34
N TRP A 58 18.50 -5.99 -3.17
CA TRP A 58 19.95 -6.12 -2.99
C TRP A 58 20.52 -7.37 -3.65
N PHE A 59 19.80 -8.49 -3.62
CA PHE A 59 20.20 -9.72 -4.29
C PHE A 59 20.07 -9.67 -5.82
N LYS A 60 19.31 -8.71 -6.35
CA LYS A 60 19.26 -8.44 -7.79
C LYS A 60 20.44 -7.54 -8.18
N THR A 61 21.60 -8.15 -8.38
CA THR A 61 22.76 -7.52 -9.04
C THR A 61 22.30 -6.88 -10.37
N PRO A 62 22.72 -5.65 -10.71
CA PRO A 62 22.43 -5.06 -12.02
C PRO A 62 22.96 -5.97 -13.12
N ALA A 63 22.16 -6.14 -14.18
CA ALA A 63 22.46 -7.00 -15.31
C ALA A 63 23.90 -6.77 -15.83
N PRO A 64 24.65 -7.84 -16.15
CA PRO A 64 25.90 -7.68 -16.88
C PRO A 64 25.57 -7.15 -18.26
N HIS A 65 26.01 -5.92 -18.56
CA HIS A 65 25.94 -5.35 -19.90
C HIS A 65 26.64 -6.30 -20.88
N PRO A 66 25.97 -6.84 -21.91
CA PRO A 66 26.64 -7.53 -22.99
C PRO A 66 27.26 -6.49 -23.93
N GLY A 67 28.29 -5.81 -23.42
CA GLY A 67 29.15 -4.89 -24.15
C GLY A 67 30.56 -5.45 -24.20
N SER A 68 30.75 -6.59 -24.87
CA SER A 68 32.08 -7.11 -25.22
C SER A 68 31.97 -8.27 -26.21
N GLN A 69 31.67 -7.97 -27.47
CA GLN A 69 32.40 -8.60 -28.56
C GLN A 69 32.77 -7.55 -29.59
N LEU A 70 34.02 -7.12 -29.48
CA LEU A 70 34.81 -6.48 -30.51
C LEU A 70 34.98 -7.43 -31.70
N THR A 71 35.10 -6.84 -32.90
CA THR A 71 35.95 -7.31 -34.01
C THR A 71 35.40 -8.39 -34.97
N SER A 72 34.97 -7.94 -36.17
CA SER A 72 35.39 -8.39 -37.53
C SER A 72 34.26 -8.27 -38.59
N PRO A 73 34.58 -8.06 -39.90
CA PRO A 73 33.86 -7.18 -40.83
C PRO A 73 32.69 -7.83 -41.59
N PRO A 74 31.87 -7.06 -42.35
CA PRO A 74 30.83 -7.64 -43.20
C PRO A 74 31.46 -8.39 -44.38
N SER A 75 31.45 -9.71 -44.34
CA SER A 75 31.74 -10.54 -45.52
C SER A 75 30.56 -10.45 -46.49
N ALA A 76 30.67 -9.59 -47.49
CA ALA A 76 29.87 -9.65 -48.70
C ALA A 76 30.15 -10.97 -49.45
N SER A 77 29.11 -11.72 -49.85
CA SER A 77 29.17 -12.77 -50.88
C SER A 77 27.76 -13.14 -51.40
N LEU A 78 27.32 -12.37 -52.42
CA LEU A 78 26.58 -12.68 -53.67
C LEU A 78 25.31 -13.60 -53.71
N PRO A 79 24.42 -13.38 -54.71
CA PRO A 79 23.06 -13.92 -54.79
C PRO A 79 22.96 -15.27 -55.54
N SER A 80 21.89 -16.02 -55.25
CA SER A 80 21.37 -17.16 -56.04
C SER A 80 19.97 -17.48 -55.48
N ARG A 81 18.87 -17.64 -56.21
CA ARG A 81 18.56 -17.82 -57.62
C ARG A 81 17.09 -17.46 -57.81
#